data_AF-A0A5K7Z5Q2-F1
#
_entry.id   AF-A0A5K7Z5Q2-F1
#
_cell.length_a   1.000
_cell.length_b   1.000
_cell.length_c   1.000
_cell.angle_alpha   90.00
_cell.angle_beta   90.00
_cell.angle_gamma   90.00
#
_symmetry.space_group_name_H-M   'P 1'
#
loop_
_entity.id
_entity.type
_entity.pdbx_description
1 polymer ?
#
loop_
_entity_poly.entity_id
_entity_poly.type
_entity_poly.pdbx_seq_one_letter_code
_entity_poly.pdbx_strand_id
1 'polypeptide(L)'
;MDTSELYEKLRKIHEPKGYYFSNDHERVMELLDALLINKDRYGYMACPCRLAAEDREKDRDIICPCVYREPDVAEFGSCYCNLYVSKEWNEGKIEKQYVPERRPPEKMGF
;
A
#
# COMPACT_ATOMS: atom_id res chain seq x y z
N MET A 1 0.14 -7.02 17.88
CA MET A 1 1.05 -6.22 17.05
C MET A 1 0.36 -4.90 16.85
N ASP A 2 0.93 -3.81 17.34
CA ASP A 2 0.37 -2.47 17.13
C ASP A 2 0.92 -1.82 15.85
N THR A 3 0.42 -0.62 15.52
CA THR A 3 0.77 0.12 14.30
C THR A 3 2.23 0.53 14.28
N SER A 4 2.83 0.87 15.42
CA SER A 4 4.24 1.26 15.53
C SER A 4 5.17 0.05 15.33
N GLU A 5 4.80 -1.10 15.90
CA GLU A 5 5.50 -2.37 15.66
C GLU A 5 5.40 -2.79 14.18
N LEU A 6 4.22 -2.62 13.56
CA LEU A 6 4.01 -2.89 12.15
C LEU A 6 4.86 -1.95 11.27
N TYR A 7 4.90 -0.66 11.59
CA TYR A 7 5.72 0.33 10.90
C TYR A 7 7.19 -0.10 10.87
N GLU A 8 7.79 -0.35 12.04
CA GLU A 8 9.21 -0.73 12.12
C GLU A 8 9.51 -2.05 11.41
N LYS A 9 8.59 -3.01 11.50
CA LYS A 9 8.73 -4.30 10.82
C LYS A 9 8.70 -4.14 9.30
N LEU A 10 7.69 -3.45 8.77
CA LEU A 10 7.53 -3.28 7.34
C LEU A 10 8.62 -2.40 6.75
N ARG A 11 9.04 -1.33 7.45
CA ARG A 11 10.16 -0.48 7.07
C ARG A 11 11.42 -1.30 6.82
N LYS A 12 11.82 -2.13 7.80
CA LYS A 12 13.00 -3.01 7.69
C LYS A 12 12.91 -4.04 6.54
N ILE A 13 11.69 -4.47 6.19
CA ILE A 13 11.46 -5.43 5.10
C ILE A 13 11.48 -4.77 3.72
N HIS A 14 11.01 -3.52 3.63
CA HIS A 14 10.72 -2.86 2.36
C HIS A 14 11.79 -1.85 1.93
N GLU A 15 12.45 -1.14 2.85
CA GLU A 15 13.50 -0.17 2.50
C GLU A 15 14.67 -0.82 1.74
N PRO A 16 15.19 -2.01 2.12
CA PRO A 16 16.25 -2.67 1.35
C PRO A 16 15.83 -3.08 -0.08
N LYS A 17 14.52 -3.12 -0.34
CA LYS A 17 13.94 -3.40 -1.66
C LYS A 17 13.65 -2.13 -2.46
N GLY A 18 14.04 -0.95 -1.94
CA GLY A 18 13.83 0.34 -2.59
C GLY A 18 12.44 0.95 -2.38
N TYR A 19 11.63 0.41 -1.46
CA TYR A 19 10.32 0.96 -1.13
C TYR A 19 10.35 1.60 0.26
N TYR A 20 10.14 2.90 0.29
CA TYR A 20 10.15 3.72 1.51
C TYR A 20 8.71 4.07 1.89
N PHE A 21 8.47 4.38 3.17
CA PHE A 21 7.21 5.02 3.52
C PHE A 21 7.20 6.48 3.09
N SER A 22 6.03 7.00 2.72
CA SER A 22 5.86 8.44 2.44
C SER A 22 6.27 9.30 3.64
N ASN A 23 6.81 10.48 3.37
CA ASN A 23 7.11 11.49 4.40
C ASN A 23 5.86 12.05 5.10
N ASP A 24 4.66 11.75 4.60
CA ASP A 24 3.40 12.00 5.29
C ASP A 24 3.17 10.94 6.37
N HIS A 25 3.77 11.18 7.54
CA HIS A 25 3.76 10.22 8.65
C HIS A 25 2.36 9.95 9.20
N GLU A 26 1.50 10.98 9.26
CA GLU A 26 0.11 10.82 9.71
C GLU A 26 -0.62 9.85 8.79
N ARG A 27 -0.54 10.08 7.48
CA ARG A 27 -1.16 9.20 6.49
C ARG A 27 -0.60 7.77 6.53
N VAL A 28 0.71 7.61 6.72
CA VAL A 28 1.32 6.28 6.84
C VAL A 28 0.75 5.53 8.04
N MET A 29 0.65 6.18 9.21
CA MET A 29 0.14 5.53 10.42
C MET A 29 -1.34 5.16 10.28
N GLU A 30 -2.18 6.03 9.69
CA GLU A 30 -3.57 5.70 9.37
C GLU A 30 -3.70 4.46 8.48
N LEU A 31 -2.88 4.37 7.42
CA LEU A 31 -2.92 3.27 6.47
C LEU A 31 -2.44 1.95 7.11
N LEU A 32 -1.42 2.02 7.96
CA LEU A 32 -0.92 0.85 8.70
C LEU A 32 -1.94 0.36 9.73
N ASP A 33 -2.62 1.27 10.43
CA ASP A 33 -3.70 0.93 11.35
C ASP A 33 -4.87 0.26 10.60
N ALA A 34 -5.29 0.85 9.48
CA ALA A 34 -6.33 0.28 8.63
C ALA A 34 -5.96 -1.11 8.08
N LEU A 35 -4.67 -1.37 7.80
CA LEU A 35 -4.18 -2.71 7.41
C LEU A 35 -4.33 -3.73 8.54
N LEU A 36 -4.09 -3.33 9.80
CA LEU A 36 -4.33 -4.18 10.96
C LEU A 36 -5.82 -4.46 11.16
N ILE A 37 -6.67 -3.43 11.06
CA ILE A 37 -8.13 -3.58 11.12
C ILE A 37 -8.63 -4.55 10.04
N ASN A 38 -8.16 -4.40 8.80
CA ASN A 38 -8.52 -5.30 7.70
C ASN A 38 -8.02 -6.73 7.95
N LYS A 39 -6.85 -6.89 8.55
CA LYS A 39 -6.33 -8.20 8.93
C LYS A 39 -7.20 -8.86 9.99
N ASP A 40 -7.65 -8.12 11.00
CA ASP A 40 -8.51 -8.64 12.06
C ASP A 40 -9.91 -8.98 11.52
N ARG A 41 -10.41 -8.18 10.57
CA ARG A 41 -11.72 -8.39 9.94
C ARG A 41 -11.75 -9.53 8.94
N TYR A 42 -10.77 -9.61 8.03
CA TYR A 42 -10.78 -10.52 6.87
C TYR A 42 -9.77 -11.67 6.98
N GLY A 43 -8.88 -11.64 7.97
CA GLY A 43 -7.79 -12.60 8.13
C GLY A 43 -6.53 -12.28 7.30
N TYR A 44 -6.54 -11.21 6.50
CA TYR A 44 -5.40 -10.75 5.70
C TYR A 44 -5.39 -9.23 5.56
N MET A 45 -4.22 -8.67 5.33
CA MET A 45 -4.02 -7.22 5.16
C MET A 45 -4.51 -6.75 3.77
N ALA A 46 -5.82 -6.76 3.53
CA ALA A 46 -6.41 -6.18 2.32
C ALA A 46 -6.05 -4.69 2.21
N CYS A 47 -5.76 -4.21 1.00
CA CYS A 47 -5.43 -2.80 0.76
C CYS A 47 -6.52 -1.88 1.35
N PRO A 48 -6.18 -0.95 2.26
CA PRO A 48 -7.18 -0.12 2.94
C PRO A 48 -7.81 0.95 2.03
N CYS A 49 -7.26 1.16 0.83
CA CYS A 49 -7.79 2.11 -0.16
C CYS A 49 -8.57 1.42 -1.29
N ARG A 50 -8.83 0.12 -1.18
CA ARG A 50 -9.66 -0.65 -2.12
C ARG A 50 -10.71 -1.42 -1.35
N LEU A 51 -11.88 -1.59 -1.95
CA LEU A 51 -12.93 -2.42 -1.36
C LEU A 51 -12.52 -3.89 -1.46
N ALA A 52 -12.45 -4.56 -0.32
CA ALA A 52 -12.19 -5.99 -0.22
C ALA A 52 -13.45 -6.79 -0.59
N ALA A 53 -13.27 -7.93 -1.27
CA ALA A 53 -14.35 -8.87 -1.58
C ALA A 53 -14.64 -9.85 -0.42
N GLU A 54 -13.87 -9.77 0.67
CA GLU A 54 -13.93 -10.69 1.82
C GLU A 54 -13.63 -12.16 1.45
N ASP A 55 -13.00 -12.35 0.29
CA ASP A 55 -12.54 -13.62 -0.24
C ASP A 55 -11.07 -13.49 -0.60
N ARG A 56 -10.23 -14.26 0.09
CA ARG A 56 -8.77 -14.18 -0.02
C ARG A 56 -8.26 -14.47 -1.44
N GLU A 57 -8.94 -15.34 -2.20
CA GLU A 57 -8.54 -15.66 -3.56
C GLU A 57 -8.93 -14.53 -4.52
N LYS A 58 -10.13 -13.94 -4.34
CA LYS A 58 -10.56 -12.76 -5.12
C LYS A 58 -9.71 -11.52 -4.82
N ASP A 59 -9.26 -11.37 -3.58
CA ASP A 59 -8.48 -10.21 -3.12
C ASP A 59 -6.97 -10.39 -3.20
N ARG A 60 -6.48 -11.54 -3.71
CA ARG A 60 -5.04 -11.86 -3.74
C ARG A 60 -4.21 -10.76 -4.39
N ASP A 61 -4.76 -10.07 -5.36
CA ASP A 61 -4.11 -8.96 -6.06
C ASP A 61 -3.97 -7.68 -5.21
N ILE A 62 -4.84 -7.49 -4.21
CA ILE A 62 -4.87 -6.31 -3.34
C ILE A 62 -4.39 -6.57 -1.91
N ILE A 63 -3.94 -7.78 -1.56
CA ILE A 63 -3.27 -8.04 -0.27
C ILE A 63 -1.98 -7.22 -0.21
N CYS A 64 -1.79 -6.44 0.86
CA CYS A 64 -0.65 -5.55 1.01
C CYS A 64 0.66 -6.31 1.30
N PRO A 65 1.78 -6.01 0.60
CA PRO A 65 1.86 -5.12 -0.56
C PRO A 65 1.22 -5.73 -1.82
N CYS A 66 0.32 -4.98 -2.46
CA CYS A 66 -0.45 -5.44 -3.62
C CYS A 66 0.41 -5.58 -4.88
N VAL A 67 -0.07 -6.35 -5.85
CA VAL A 67 0.65 -6.59 -7.13
C VAL A 67 0.88 -5.31 -7.93
N TYR A 68 0.08 -4.27 -7.67
CA TYR A 68 0.15 -2.98 -8.36
C TYR A 68 1.23 -2.05 -7.80
N ARG A 69 1.75 -2.30 -6.59
CA ARG A 69 2.72 -1.40 -5.94
C ARG A 69 3.97 -1.20 -6.80
N GLU A 70 4.52 -2.28 -7.33
CA GLU A 70 5.75 -2.23 -8.11
C GLU A 70 5.61 -1.40 -9.39
N PRO A 71 4.63 -1.65 -10.28
CA PRO A 71 4.45 -0.80 -11.45
C PRO A 71 4.00 0.62 -11.09
N ASP A 72 3.22 0.83 -10.03
CA ASP A 72 2.85 2.17 -9.57
C ASP A 72 4.07 2.99 -9.15
N VAL A 73 4.94 2.42 -8.30
CA VAL A 73 6.16 3.10 -7.84
C VAL A 73 7.13 3.32 -8.98
N ALA A 74 7.24 2.39 -9.93
CA ALA A 74 8.11 2.54 -11.09
C ALA A 74 7.66 3.67 -12.03
N GLU A 75 6.35 3.84 -12.23
CA GLU A 75 5.79 4.85 -13.16
C GLU A 75 5.57 6.21 -12.50
N PHE A 76 5.05 6.23 -11.27
CA PHE A 76 4.59 7.45 -10.59
C PHE A 76 5.39 7.79 -9.33
N GLY A 77 6.31 6.91 -8.92
CA GLY A 77 7.09 7.10 -7.71
C GLY A 77 6.36 6.81 -6.40
N SER A 78 5.06 6.51 -6.43
CA SER A 78 4.26 6.10 -5.28
C SER A 78 3.28 4.99 -5.67
N CYS A 79 2.92 4.14 -4.71
CA CYS A 79 1.80 3.22 -4.89
C CYS A 79 0.46 3.98 -4.80
N TYR A 80 -0.63 3.39 -5.30
CA TYR A 80 -1.97 3.98 -5.28
C TYR A 80 -2.39 4.68 -3.97
N CYS A 81 -2.08 4.09 -2.80
CA CYS A 81 -2.45 4.67 -1.50
C CYS A 81 -1.42 5.67 -0.93
N ASN A 82 -0.33 5.94 -1.64
CA ASN A 82 0.84 6.71 -1.17
C ASN A 82 1.49 6.16 0.12
N LEU A 83 1.28 4.88 0.46
CA LEU A 83 1.98 4.24 1.58
C LEU A 83 3.46 4.02 1.24
N TYR A 84 3.72 3.28 0.16
CA TYR A 84 5.06 2.99 -0.34
C TYR A 84 5.42 3.93 -1.48
N VAL A 85 6.62 4.49 -1.42
CA VAL A 85 7.13 5.46 -2.39
C VAL A 85 8.60 5.17 -2.71
N SER A 86 9.06 5.71 -3.84
CA SER A 86 10.48 5.77 -4.19
C SER A 86 11.21 6.81 -3.34
N LYS A 87 12.53 6.71 -3.28
CA LYS A 87 13.36 7.69 -2.58
C LYS A 87 13.23 9.08 -3.23
N GLU A 88 13.23 9.12 -4.55
CA GLU A 88 13.12 10.33 -5.36
C GLU A 88 11.78 11.06 -5.13
N TRP A 89 10.69 10.30 -4.90
CA TRP A 89 9.38 10.87 -4.55
C TRP A 89 9.42 11.60 -3.20
N ASN A 90 10.04 10.98 -2.19
CA ASN A 90 10.22 11.59 -0.87
C ASN A 90 11.17 12.79 -0.89
N GLU A 91 12.20 12.75 -1.73
CA GLU A 91 13.15 13.85 -1.93
C GLU A 91 12.58 14.98 -2.81
N GLY A 92 11.37 14.82 -3.36
CA GLY A 92 10.73 15.81 -4.24
C GLY A 92 11.44 15.98 -5.59
N LYS A 93 12.21 14.98 -6.03
CA LYS A 93 12.94 14.99 -7.32
C LYS A 93 12.06 14.64 -8.51
N ILE A 94 10.91 14.03 -8.25
CA ILE A 94 9.88 13.74 -9.24
C ILE A 94 8.58 14.44 -8.84
N GLU A 95 7.83 14.86 -9.86
CA GLU A 95 6.51 15.45 -9.65
C GLU A 95 5.57 14.41 -9.05
N LYS A 96 4.81 14.82 -8.01
CA LYS A 96 3.81 13.96 -7.39
C LYS A 96 2.57 13.95 -8.28
N GLN A 97 2.38 12.87 -9.01
CA GLN A 97 1.27 12.70 -9.93
C GLN A 97 0.16 11.82 -9.34
N TYR A 98 -1.03 11.94 -9.91
CA TYR A 98 -2.14 11.05 -9.60
C TYR A 98 -1.83 9.63 -10.08
N VAL A 99 -1.95 8.64 -9.19
CA VAL A 99 -1.79 7.23 -9.53
C VAL A 99 -3.16 6.68 -9.92
N PRO A 100 -3.39 6.31 -11.20
CA PRO A 100 -4.64 5.71 -11.62
C PRO A 100 -4.83 4.33 -11.01
N GLU A 101 -6.09 3.92 -10.84
CA GLU A 101 -6.40 2.57 -10.40
C GLU A 101 -6.06 1.55 -11.50
N ARG A 102 -5.05 0.71 -11.24
CA ARG A 102 -4.62 -0.37 -12.14
C ARG A 102 -5.40 -1.66 -11.99
N ARG A 103 -6.13 -1.85 -10.90
CA ARG A 103 -6.97 -3.03 -10.73
C ARG A 103 -8.04 -3.02 -11.83
N PRO A 104 -8.23 -4.12 -12.59
CA PRO A 104 -9.25 -4.16 -13.62
C PRO A 104 -10.67 -4.07 -13.02
N PRO A 105 -11.63 -3.40 -13.68
CA PRO A 105 -13.02 -3.32 -13.21
C PRO A 105 -13.68 -4.67 -12.95
N GLU A 106 -13.34 -5.69 -13.74
CA GLU A 106 -13.83 -7.07 -13.59
C GLU A 106 -13.56 -7.67 -12.19
N LYS A 107 -12.54 -7.14 -11.48
CA LYS A 107 -12.14 -7.58 -10.14
C LYS A 107 -12.70 -6.68 -9.02
N MET A 108 -13.42 -5.62 -9.37
CA MET A 108 -13.98 -4.64 -8.41
C MET A 108 -15.47 -4.88 -8.12
N GLY A 109 -16.10 -5.83 -8.79
CA GLY A 109 -17.49 -6.22 -8.58
C GLY A 109 -17.67 -7.35 -7.58
N PHE A 110 -18.88 -7.46 -7.05
CA PHE A 110 -19.34 -8.56 -6.20
C PHE A 110 -19.80 -9.76 -7.04
#